data_AF-A0ABD5YPD1-F1
#
_entry.id   AF-A0ABD5YPD1-F1
#
_cell.length_a   1.000
_cell.length_b   1.000
_cell.length_c   1.000
_cell.angle_alpha   90.00
_cell.angle_beta   90.00
_cell.angle_gamma   90.00
#
_symmetry.space_group_name_H-M   'P 1'
#
loop_
_entity.id
_entity.type
_entity.pdbx_description
1 polymer ?
#
loop_
_entity_poly.entity_id
_entity_poly.type
_entity_poly.pdbx_seq_one_letter_code
_entity_poly.pdbx_strand_id
1 'polypeptide(L)'
;MTDLPFELSGSTLITGPSNVGKTRLTARALDTWVMRHGPDGVVVFEFGPEFEHEGRILGRHLSRFGTLPDDVWLGGFDAYAPRAEGATNEESQKLAAENADRAKRIIESAPTDPQAVFVNDASIPFQHERSLPKSLIEYCDGSDAVVVNAFESDELGSEDDVSQQEREALSVFQAWADRVIRRE
;
A
#
# COMPACT_ATOMS: atom_id res chain seq x y z
N MET A 1 -19.12 -7.29 -16.25
CA MET A 1 -17.66 -7.19 -16.46
C MET A 1 -17.21 -5.93 -15.77
N THR A 2 -16.42 -6.03 -14.71
CA THR A 2 -15.79 -4.88 -14.08
C THR A 2 -14.61 -4.44 -14.95
N ASP A 3 -14.75 -3.31 -15.63
CA ASP A 3 -13.68 -2.71 -16.46
C ASP A 3 -12.58 -2.15 -15.55
N LEU A 4 -11.54 -2.95 -15.34
CA LEU A 4 -10.26 -2.48 -14.86
C LEU A 4 -9.47 -1.92 -16.06
N PRO A 5 -8.73 -0.81 -15.90
CA PRO A 5 -7.91 -0.25 -16.97
C PRO A 5 -6.60 -1.04 -17.19
N PHE A 6 -6.47 -2.21 -16.57
CA PHE A 6 -5.32 -3.09 -16.62
C PHE A 6 -5.77 -4.54 -16.45
N GLU A 7 -4.90 -5.46 -16.87
CA GLU A 7 -5.06 -6.89 -16.68
C GLU A 7 -4.66 -7.29 -15.26
N LEU A 8 -5.38 -8.27 -14.67
CA LEU A 8 -5.01 -8.89 -13.40
C LEU A 8 -4.03 -10.03 -13.63
N SER A 9 -2.83 -9.66 -14.07
CA SER A 9 -1.68 -10.55 -14.21
C SER A 9 -0.42 -9.72 -13.98
N GLY A 10 0.66 -10.35 -13.50
CA GLY A 10 1.91 -9.68 -13.17
C GLY A 10 1.70 -8.54 -12.16
N SER A 11 2.54 -7.49 -12.23
CA SER A 11 2.52 -6.40 -11.25
C SER A 11 1.94 -5.09 -11.80
N THR A 12 1.02 -4.49 -11.06
CA THR A 12 0.44 -3.17 -11.36
C THR A 12 0.61 -2.23 -10.17
N LEU A 13 1.24 -1.08 -10.40
CA LEU A 13 1.34 0.01 -9.45
C LEU A 13 0.36 1.14 -9.82
N ILE A 14 -0.43 1.60 -8.86
CA ILE A 14 -1.37 2.72 -8.99
C ILE A 14 -0.85 3.89 -8.16
N THR A 15 -0.54 5.02 -8.80
CA THR A 15 0.02 6.21 -8.15
C THR A 15 -0.85 7.45 -8.31
N GLY A 16 -0.57 8.48 -7.53
CA GLY A 16 -1.23 9.79 -7.56
C GLY A 16 -1.38 10.44 -6.18
N PRO A 17 -1.91 11.68 -6.11
CA PRO A 17 -2.09 12.41 -4.86
C PRO A 17 -3.16 11.79 -3.95
N SER A 18 -3.37 12.37 -2.77
CA SER A 18 -4.44 11.93 -1.88
C SER A 18 -5.81 12.04 -2.57
N ASN A 19 -6.73 11.13 -2.24
CA ASN A 19 -8.14 11.18 -2.66
C ASN A 19 -8.47 11.08 -4.16
N VAL A 20 -7.53 10.77 -5.05
CA VAL A 20 -7.79 10.52 -6.50
C VAL A 20 -8.34 9.13 -6.83
N GLY A 21 -8.76 8.36 -5.82
CA GLY A 21 -9.41 7.06 -6.00
C GLY A 21 -8.47 5.87 -6.24
N LYS A 22 -7.20 5.95 -5.81
CA LYS A 22 -6.24 4.85 -5.86
C LYS A 22 -6.72 3.61 -5.08
N THR A 23 -7.02 3.79 -3.80
CA THR A 23 -7.60 2.74 -2.93
C THR A 23 -8.86 2.12 -3.52
N ARG A 24 -9.75 2.94 -4.09
CA ARG A 24 -10.99 2.46 -4.72
C ARG A 24 -10.67 1.56 -5.93
N LEU A 25 -9.63 1.89 -6.70
CA LEU A 25 -9.21 1.09 -7.83
C LEU A 25 -8.57 -0.23 -7.38
N THR A 26 -7.76 -0.21 -6.33
CA THR A 26 -7.21 -1.43 -5.69
C THR A 26 -8.33 -2.32 -5.15
N ALA A 27 -9.31 -1.78 -4.43
CA ALA A 27 -10.45 -2.54 -3.93
C ALA A 27 -11.25 -3.18 -5.07
N ARG A 28 -11.51 -2.42 -6.15
CA ARG A 28 -12.20 -2.96 -7.32
C ARG A 28 -11.40 -4.06 -8.02
N ALA A 29 -10.07 -3.96 -8.01
CA ALA A 29 -9.19 -4.99 -8.55
C ALA A 29 -9.27 -6.28 -7.73
N LEU A 30 -9.26 -6.15 -6.39
CA LEU A 30 -9.48 -7.25 -5.46
C LEU A 30 -10.84 -7.91 -5.66
N ASP A 31 -11.94 -7.14 -5.68
CA ASP A 31 -13.29 -7.67 -5.93
C ASP A 31 -13.36 -8.43 -7.27
N THR A 32 -12.69 -7.89 -8.29
CA THR A 32 -12.66 -8.51 -9.62
C THR A 32 -11.86 -9.81 -9.63
N TRP A 33 -10.76 -9.89 -8.88
CA TRP A 33 -9.99 -11.11 -8.71
C TRP A 33 -10.83 -12.18 -7.99
N VAL A 34 -11.37 -11.84 -6.82
CA VAL A 34 -12.17 -12.76 -6.00
C VAL A 34 -13.37 -13.29 -6.78
N MET A 35 -14.06 -12.44 -7.55
CA MET A 35 -15.16 -12.85 -8.41
C MET A 35 -14.75 -13.87 -9.49
N ARG A 36 -13.52 -13.80 -9.99
CA ARG A 36 -13.04 -14.64 -11.10
C ARG A 36 -12.36 -15.93 -10.63
N HIS A 37 -11.63 -15.87 -9.53
CA HIS A 37 -10.72 -16.92 -9.08
C HIS A 37 -11.04 -17.46 -7.68
N GLY A 38 -11.93 -16.79 -6.94
CA GLY A 38 -12.18 -17.07 -5.53
C GLY A 38 -11.22 -16.31 -4.60
N PRO A 39 -11.46 -16.38 -3.28
CA PRO A 39 -10.63 -15.72 -2.26
C PRO A 39 -9.38 -16.52 -1.85
N ASP A 40 -9.33 -17.82 -2.18
CA ASP A 40 -8.22 -18.69 -1.77
C ASP A 40 -6.88 -18.18 -2.28
N GLY A 41 -5.90 -18.10 -1.37
CA GLY A 41 -4.55 -17.63 -1.68
C GLY A 41 -4.44 -16.12 -1.93
N VAL A 42 -5.49 -15.34 -1.66
CA VAL A 42 -5.44 -13.87 -1.75
C VAL A 42 -4.84 -13.29 -0.46
N VAL A 43 -3.86 -12.41 -0.65
CA VAL A 43 -3.18 -11.67 0.42
C VAL A 43 -3.43 -10.19 0.26
N VAL A 44 -3.87 -9.53 1.33
CA VAL A 44 -4.09 -8.09 1.39
C VAL A 44 -3.17 -7.50 2.44
N PHE A 45 -2.34 -6.55 2.01
CA PHE A 45 -1.58 -5.68 2.89
C PHE A 45 -2.25 -4.31 2.98
N GLU A 46 -2.53 -3.88 4.21
CA GLU A 46 -3.24 -2.66 4.50
C GLU A 46 -2.36 -1.76 5.37
N PHE A 47 -1.66 -0.82 4.72
CA PHE A 47 -0.67 0.06 5.37
C PHE A 47 -1.13 1.52 5.48
N GLY A 48 -2.34 1.83 5.02
CA GLY A 48 -2.89 3.17 5.12
C GLY A 48 -3.10 3.56 6.59
N PRO A 49 -2.64 4.75 7.03
CA PRO A 49 -2.90 5.21 8.38
C PRO A 49 -4.39 5.54 8.54
N GLU A 50 -5.01 5.10 9.63
CA GLU A 50 -6.33 5.60 10.05
C GLU A 50 -6.13 6.59 11.20
N PHE A 51 -6.31 7.88 10.93
CA PHE A 51 -6.19 8.90 11.95
C PHE A 51 -7.28 9.96 11.82
N GLU A 52 -7.75 10.46 12.96
CA GLU A 52 -8.72 11.54 13.00
C GLU A 52 -8.03 12.90 12.86
N HIS A 53 -8.45 13.68 11.86
CA HIS A 53 -8.05 15.07 11.69
C HIS A 53 -9.30 15.94 11.58
N GLU A 54 -9.43 16.92 12.48
CA GLU A 54 -10.59 17.83 12.53
C GLU A 54 -11.96 17.10 12.56
N GLY A 55 -12.07 16.00 13.31
CA GLY A 55 -13.32 15.23 13.40
C GLY A 55 -13.59 14.33 12.19
N ARG A 56 -12.62 14.15 11.29
CA ARG A 56 -12.73 13.28 10.10
C ARG A 56 -11.66 12.21 10.15
N ILE A 57 -12.06 10.96 9.97
CA ILE A 57 -11.11 9.86 9.82
C ILE A 57 -10.49 9.92 8.42
N LEU A 58 -9.22 10.29 8.37
CA LEU A 58 -8.35 10.20 7.20
C LEU A 58 -7.66 8.83 7.17
N GLY A 59 -7.46 8.29 5.97
CA GLY A 59 -7.14 6.87 5.78
C GLY A 59 -8.26 6.16 5.04
N ARG A 60 -7.92 5.40 4.01
CA ARG A 60 -8.92 4.62 3.26
C ARG A 60 -8.50 3.17 3.25
N HIS A 61 -8.93 2.42 4.26
CA HIS A 61 -8.89 0.97 4.22
C HIS A 61 -9.70 0.44 3.03
N LEU A 62 -9.25 -0.64 2.41
CA LEU A 62 -9.96 -1.34 1.34
C LEU A 62 -11.36 -1.80 1.80
N SER A 63 -11.50 -2.15 3.08
CA SER A 63 -12.77 -2.54 3.72
C SER A 63 -13.87 -1.47 3.67
N ARG A 64 -13.53 -0.20 3.39
CA ARG A 64 -14.51 0.87 3.17
C ARG A 64 -15.21 0.78 1.81
N PHE A 65 -14.68 -0.01 0.88
CA PHE A 65 -15.19 -0.15 -0.48
C PHE A 65 -15.87 -1.51 -0.73
N GLY A 66 -15.81 -2.43 0.23
CA GLY A 66 -16.41 -3.75 0.16
C GLY A 66 -16.08 -4.58 1.39
N THR A 67 -16.75 -5.71 1.56
CA THR A 67 -16.41 -6.70 2.59
C THR A 67 -15.35 -7.65 2.04
N LEU A 68 -14.23 -7.77 2.75
CA LEU A 68 -13.23 -8.79 2.44
C LEU A 68 -13.81 -10.18 2.76
N PRO A 69 -13.73 -11.16 1.84
CA PRO A 69 -14.10 -12.53 2.14
C PRO A 69 -13.27 -13.09 3.31
N ASP A 70 -13.86 -13.99 4.11
CA ASP A 70 -13.22 -14.55 5.31
C ASP A 70 -11.93 -15.34 5.01
N ASP A 71 -11.82 -15.92 3.80
CA ASP A 71 -10.67 -16.72 3.37
C ASP A 71 -9.48 -15.87 2.84
N VAL A 72 -9.65 -14.54 2.74
CA VAL A 72 -8.55 -13.63 2.40
C VAL A 72 -7.65 -13.46 3.61
N TRP A 73 -6.34 -13.62 3.43
CA TRP A 73 -5.39 -13.24 4.46
C TRP A 73 -5.23 -11.71 4.47
N LEU A 74 -5.52 -11.08 5.61
CA LEU A 74 -5.38 -9.64 5.80
C LEU A 74 -4.25 -9.36 6.80
N GLY A 75 -3.20 -8.70 6.33
CA GLY A 75 -2.12 -8.16 7.14
C GLY A 75 -2.19 -6.64 7.17
N GLY A 76 -2.46 -6.06 8.33
CA GLY A 76 -2.50 -4.62 8.50
C GLY A 76 -2.13 -4.23 9.93
N PHE A 77 -1.86 -2.95 10.11
CA PHE A 77 -1.69 -2.34 11.42
C PHE A 77 -2.17 -0.90 11.36
N ASP A 78 -2.51 -0.34 12.52
CA ASP A 78 -2.78 1.09 12.65
C ASP A 78 -1.46 1.83 12.41
N ALA A 79 -1.23 2.19 11.16
CA ALA A 79 -0.05 2.91 10.74
C ALA A 79 -0.14 4.35 11.23
N TYR A 80 1.00 4.89 11.65
CA TYR A 80 1.11 6.31 11.91
C TYR A 80 1.15 7.07 10.58
N ALA A 81 0.79 8.35 10.62
CA ALA A 81 1.03 9.33 9.58
C ALA A 81 2.17 10.28 9.99
N PRO A 82 3.45 9.93 9.77
CA PRO A 82 4.61 10.67 10.30
C PRO A 82 4.59 12.19 10.08
N ARG A 83 4.11 12.65 8.92
CA ARG A 83 4.03 14.07 8.54
C ARG A 83 2.87 14.81 9.21
N ALA A 84 1.81 14.10 9.56
CA ALA A 84 0.62 14.69 10.19
C ALA A 84 0.68 14.64 11.72
N GLU A 85 1.32 13.60 12.28
CA GLU A 85 1.36 13.35 13.72
C GLU A 85 2.66 13.82 14.39
N GLY A 86 3.79 13.84 13.67
CA GLY A 86 5.06 14.31 14.21
C GLY A 86 5.09 15.84 14.32
N ALA A 87 5.39 16.37 15.51
CA ALA A 87 5.56 17.81 15.69
C ALA A 87 6.98 18.29 15.32
N THR A 88 7.92 17.35 15.19
CA THR A 88 9.32 17.58 14.82
C THR A 88 9.80 16.52 13.84
N ASN A 89 10.87 16.80 13.08
CA ASN A 89 11.48 15.83 12.17
C ASN A 89 11.89 14.53 12.90
N GLU A 90 12.42 14.63 14.12
CA GLU A 90 12.82 13.48 14.93
C GLU A 90 11.61 12.60 15.29
N GLU A 91 10.49 13.22 15.67
CA GLU A 91 9.24 12.50 15.94
C GLU A 91 8.68 11.85 14.67
N SER A 92 8.66 12.56 13.53
CA SER A 92 8.24 11.98 12.25
C SER A 92 9.10 10.78 11.87
N GLN A 93 10.42 10.87 12.01
CA GLN A 93 11.31 9.73 11.76
C GLN A 93 11.02 8.57 12.71
N LYS A 94 10.79 8.83 13.99
CA LYS A 94 10.43 7.76 14.94
C LYS A 94 9.13 7.05 14.56
N LEU A 95 8.10 7.79 14.14
CA LEU A 95 6.84 7.21 13.67
C LEU A 95 7.05 6.38 12.39
N ALA A 96 7.85 6.89 11.44
CA ALA A 96 8.18 6.16 10.21
C ALA A 96 8.97 4.87 10.50
N ALA A 97 9.86 4.90 11.48
CA ALA A 97 10.57 3.70 11.95
C ALA A 97 9.63 2.64 12.51
N GLU A 98 8.67 3.06 13.34
CA GLU A 98 7.69 2.15 13.91
C GLU A 98 6.81 1.51 12.83
N ASN A 99 6.42 2.28 11.80
CA ASN A 99 5.72 1.74 10.64
C ASN A 99 6.57 0.68 9.90
N ALA A 100 7.86 0.96 9.67
CA ALA A 100 8.78 0.04 9.01
C ALA A 100 8.92 -1.29 9.78
N ASP A 101 9.14 -1.22 11.09
CA ASP A 101 9.28 -2.39 11.96
C ASP A 101 8.00 -3.24 12.01
N ARG A 102 6.83 -2.59 12.05
CA ARG A 102 5.52 -3.28 12.04
C ARG A 102 5.26 -3.94 10.71
N ALA A 103 5.47 -3.24 9.60
CA ALA A 103 5.25 -3.77 8.27
C ALA A 103 6.16 -4.98 7.97
N LYS A 104 7.43 -4.92 8.38
CA LYS A 104 8.36 -6.05 8.26
C LYS A 104 7.77 -7.31 8.89
N ARG A 105 7.28 -7.24 10.13
CA ARG A 105 6.69 -8.39 10.83
C ARG A 105 5.43 -8.91 10.12
N ILE A 106 4.60 -8.00 9.59
CA ILE A 106 3.40 -8.36 8.86
C ILE A 106 3.75 -9.10 7.56
N ILE A 107 4.70 -8.58 6.78
CA ILE A 107 5.19 -9.23 5.56
C ILE A 107 5.79 -10.61 5.88
N GLU A 108 6.61 -10.72 6.94
CA GLU A 108 7.21 -11.99 7.38
C GLU A 108 6.17 -13.01 7.88
N SER A 109 5.00 -12.57 8.32
CA SER A 109 3.91 -13.43 8.78
C SER A 109 2.94 -13.88 7.69
N ALA A 110 3.08 -13.33 6.48
CA ALA A 110 2.17 -13.61 5.38
C ALA A 110 2.37 -15.03 4.82
N PRO A 111 1.32 -15.66 4.24
CA PRO A 111 1.44 -16.95 3.58
C PRO A 111 2.55 -16.95 2.51
N THR A 112 3.29 -18.05 2.39
CA THR A 112 4.48 -18.12 1.51
C THR A 112 4.19 -18.35 0.04
N ASP A 113 2.95 -18.68 -0.32
CA ASP A 113 2.53 -19.03 -1.69
C ASP A 113 1.22 -18.30 -2.05
N PRO A 114 1.22 -16.96 -2.11
CA PRO A 114 0.04 -16.18 -2.51
C PRO A 114 -0.26 -16.37 -4.00
N GLN A 115 -1.55 -16.50 -4.34
CA GLN A 115 -2.03 -16.47 -5.72
C GLN A 115 -2.15 -15.02 -6.22
N ALA A 116 -2.63 -14.11 -5.36
CA ALA A 116 -2.67 -12.69 -5.67
C ALA A 116 -2.42 -11.82 -4.43
N VAL A 117 -1.76 -10.68 -4.65
CA VAL A 117 -1.40 -9.73 -3.60
C VAL A 117 -1.98 -8.35 -3.90
N PHE A 118 -2.65 -7.76 -2.91
CA PHE A 118 -3.19 -6.40 -2.99
C PHE A 118 -2.59 -5.56 -1.87
N VAL A 119 -1.94 -4.45 -2.21
CA VAL A 119 -1.29 -3.56 -1.24
C VAL A 119 -1.93 -2.18 -1.29
N ASN A 120 -2.47 -1.73 -0.17
CA ASN A 120 -2.95 -0.36 -0.02
C ASN A 120 -1.93 0.51 0.73
N ASP A 121 -1.69 1.70 0.19
CA ASP A 121 -0.78 2.72 0.71
C ASP A 121 0.65 2.19 0.96
N ALA A 122 1.20 1.53 -0.05
CA ALA A 122 2.46 0.81 -0.01
C ALA A 122 3.68 1.68 0.31
N SER A 123 3.60 3.00 0.22
CA SER A 123 4.73 3.88 0.54
C SER A 123 4.89 4.12 2.04
N ILE A 124 3.83 3.96 2.84
CA ILE A 124 3.80 4.26 4.28
C ILE A 124 4.86 3.47 5.07
N PRO A 125 5.05 2.15 4.85
CA PRO A 125 6.08 1.39 5.55
C PRO A 125 7.52 1.78 5.21
N PHE A 126 7.74 2.48 4.10
CA PHE A 126 9.07 2.72 3.54
C PHE A 126 9.49 4.19 3.61
N GLN A 127 8.94 4.90 4.60
CA GLN A 127 9.23 6.30 4.90
C GLN A 127 10.48 6.50 5.81
N HIS A 128 11.25 5.43 6.07
CA HIS A 128 12.47 5.49 6.89
C HIS A 128 13.62 4.73 6.22
N GLU A 129 14.86 5.19 6.40
CA GLU A 129 16.10 4.56 5.88
C GLU A 129 16.33 3.08 6.28
N ARG A 130 15.61 2.57 7.29
CA ARG A 130 15.70 1.18 7.75
C ARG A 130 14.81 0.25 6.94
N SER A 131 13.92 0.81 6.15
CA SER A 131 12.92 0.08 5.39
C SER A 131 13.52 -0.43 4.10
N LEU A 132 13.10 -1.62 3.67
CA LEU A 132 13.60 -2.24 2.45
C LEU A 132 12.41 -2.55 1.52
N PRO A 133 12.05 -1.65 0.58
CA PRO A 133 10.96 -1.88 -0.37
C PRO A 133 11.09 -3.22 -1.13
N LYS A 134 12.35 -3.65 -1.34
CA LYS A 134 12.67 -4.95 -1.93
C LYS A 134 12.05 -6.15 -1.20
N SER A 135 11.88 -6.10 0.11
CA SER A 135 11.27 -7.21 0.87
C SER A 135 9.80 -7.42 0.48
N LEU A 136 9.05 -6.35 0.23
CA LEU A 136 7.67 -6.45 -0.27
C LEU A 136 7.65 -6.89 -1.74
N ILE A 137 8.58 -6.41 -2.55
CA ILE A 137 8.72 -6.82 -3.96
C ILE A 137 9.01 -8.32 -4.08
N GLU A 138 10.00 -8.82 -3.31
CA GLU A 138 10.37 -10.24 -3.30
C GLU A 138 9.19 -11.12 -2.87
N TYR A 139 8.36 -10.64 -1.93
CA TYR A 139 7.13 -11.34 -1.56
C TYR A 139 6.10 -11.35 -2.71
N CYS A 140 5.95 -10.25 -3.41
CA CYS A 140 5.00 -10.09 -4.51
C CYS A 140 5.37 -10.90 -5.77
N ASP A 141 6.66 -11.11 -6.07
CA ASP A 141 7.15 -11.76 -7.30
C ASP A 141 6.68 -13.22 -7.46
N GLY A 142 6.20 -13.86 -6.40
CA GLY A 142 5.66 -15.23 -6.45
C GLY A 142 4.20 -15.34 -6.88
N SER A 143 3.48 -14.21 -7.04
CA SER A 143 2.03 -14.20 -7.30
C SER A 143 1.68 -14.10 -8.78
N ASP A 144 0.51 -14.64 -9.15
CA ASP A 144 -0.03 -14.50 -10.51
C ASP A 144 -0.46 -13.06 -10.81
N ALA A 145 -0.97 -12.34 -9.80
CA ALA A 145 -1.36 -10.95 -9.93
C ALA A 145 -1.04 -10.13 -8.67
N VAL A 146 -0.49 -8.93 -8.89
CA VAL A 146 -0.17 -8.00 -7.82
C VAL A 146 -0.71 -6.61 -8.16
N VAL A 147 -1.44 -6.00 -7.23
CA VAL A 147 -1.93 -4.63 -7.36
C VAL A 147 -1.53 -3.83 -6.14
N VAL A 148 -0.61 -2.90 -6.36
CA VAL A 148 -0.06 -2.00 -5.34
C VAL A 148 -0.60 -0.61 -5.60
N ASN A 149 -1.01 0.13 -4.56
CA ASN A 149 -1.13 1.57 -4.67
C ASN A 149 -0.17 2.30 -3.74
N ALA A 150 0.24 3.49 -4.15
CA ALA A 150 1.16 4.33 -3.40
C ALA A 150 0.85 5.81 -3.62
N PHE A 151 1.24 6.64 -2.67
CA PHE A 151 1.16 8.09 -2.78
C PHE A 151 2.24 8.63 -3.71
N GLU A 152 1.88 9.56 -4.60
CA GLU A 152 2.79 10.30 -5.47
C GLU A 152 2.28 11.75 -5.58
N SER A 153 2.85 12.67 -4.79
CA SER A 153 2.60 14.11 -4.86
C SER A 153 3.62 14.86 -3.99
N ASP A 154 3.78 16.15 -4.25
CA ASP A 154 4.56 17.07 -3.40
C ASP A 154 3.69 17.81 -2.36
N GLU A 155 2.38 17.51 -2.29
CA GLU A 155 1.40 18.23 -1.44
C GLU A 155 1.66 18.15 0.07
N LEU A 156 2.49 17.20 0.51
CA LEU A 156 2.82 16.97 1.92
C LEU A 156 4.23 17.45 2.31
N GLY A 157 4.87 18.23 1.45
CA GLY A 157 6.26 18.66 1.63
C GLY A 157 7.25 17.74 0.93
N SER A 158 8.41 18.29 0.59
CA SER A 158 9.37 17.68 -0.32
C SER A 158 10.79 17.58 0.21
N GLU A 159 11.09 18.24 1.33
CA GLU A 159 12.46 18.46 1.80
C GLU A 159 12.82 17.64 3.04
N ASP A 160 11.83 17.09 3.75
CA ASP A 160 12.07 16.25 4.93
C ASP A 160 12.50 14.83 4.57
N ASP A 161 13.21 14.17 5.49
CA ASP A 161 13.78 12.84 5.26
C ASP A 161 12.70 11.78 5.00
N VAL A 162 11.51 11.91 5.59
CA VAL A 162 10.38 11.01 5.35
C VAL A 162 9.92 11.10 3.89
N SER A 163 9.79 12.32 3.37
CA SER A 163 9.43 12.56 1.97
C SER A 163 10.51 12.08 0.99
N GLN A 164 11.80 12.22 1.35
CA GLN A 164 12.89 11.68 0.53
C GLN A 164 12.84 10.14 0.46
N GLN A 165 12.69 9.48 1.61
CA GLN A 165 12.58 8.02 1.67
C GLN A 165 11.32 7.49 0.95
N GLU A 166 10.19 8.20 1.06
CA GLU A 166 8.97 7.87 0.34
C GLU A 166 9.17 7.86 -1.19
N ARG A 167 9.89 8.84 -1.72
CA ARG A 167 10.20 8.91 -3.15
C ARG A 167 11.19 7.84 -3.60
N GLU A 168 12.19 7.55 -2.79
CA GLU A 168 13.12 6.45 -3.06
C GLU A 168 12.37 5.12 -3.13
N ALA A 169 11.47 4.86 -2.18
CA ALA A 169 10.62 3.68 -2.19
C ALA A 169 9.68 3.65 -3.42
N LEU A 170 9.04 4.76 -3.74
CA LEU A 170 8.18 4.87 -4.91
C LEU A 170 8.95 4.60 -6.22
N SER A 171 10.16 5.14 -6.35
CA SER A 171 11.03 4.89 -7.50
C SER A 171 11.35 3.40 -7.66
N VAL A 172 11.61 2.71 -6.54
CA VAL A 172 11.82 1.26 -6.54
C VAL A 172 10.56 0.51 -7.00
N PHE A 173 9.37 0.88 -6.52
CA PHE A 173 8.12 0.26 -6.99
C PHE A 173 7.82 0.54 -8.46
N GLN A 174 8.09 1.77 -8.94
CA GLN A 174 7.91 2.15 -10.33
C GLN A 174 8.84 1.38 -11.27
N ALA A 175 10.08 1.12 -10.84
CA ALA A 175 11.04 0.33 -11.61
C ALA A 175 10.71 -1.17 -11.65
N TRP A 176 10.04 -1.68 -10.61
CA TRP A 176 9.64 -3.08 -10.50
C TRP A 176 8.33 -3.40 -11.23
N ALA A 177 7.34 -2.51 -11.17
CA ALA A 177 6.01 -2.80 -11.68
C ALA A 177 6.00 -2.95 -13.22
N ASP A 178 5.35 -3.99 -13.74
CA ASP A 178 5.16 -4.16 -15.18
C ASP A 178 4.29 -3.03 -15.77
N ARG A 179 3.36 -2.51 -14.95
CA ARG A 179 2.36 -1.50 -15.30
C ARG A 179 2.29 -0.43 -14.24
N VAL A 180 2.32 0.84 -14.66
CA VAL A 180 2.11 1.99 -13.79
C VAL A 180 0.88 2.77 -14.26
N ILE A 181 -0.11 2.93 -13.38
CA ILE A 181 -1.36 3.66 -13.62
C ILE A 181 -1.34 4.92 -12.77
N ARG A 182 -1.27 6.08 -13.41
CA ARG A 182 -1.34 7.39 -12.72
C ARG A 182 -2.77 7.89 -12.63
N ARG A 183 -3.12 8.49 -11.50
CA ARG A 183 -4.41 9.11 -11.21
C ARG A 183 -4.20 10.59 -10.86
N GLU A 184 -5.06 11.44 -11.38
CA GLU A 184 -5.08 12.90 -11.17
C GLU A 184 -6.43 13.34 -10.60
#